data_AF-A0A949Z5S5-F1
#
_entry.id   AF-A0A949Z5S5-F1
#
_cell.length_a   1.000
_cell.length_b   1.000
_cell.length_c   1.000
_cell.angle_alpha   90.00
_cell.angle_beta   90.00
_cell.angle_gamma   90.00
#
_symmetry.space_group_name_H-M   'P 1'
#
loop_
_entity.id
_entity.type
_entity.pdbx_description
1 polymer ?
#
loop_
_entity_poly.entity_id
_entity_poly.type
_entity_poly.pdbx_seq_one_letter_code
_entity_poly.pdbx_strand_id
1 'polypeptide(L)'
;MKVADVTQNSLDVPKAALAAQNPILGTWKLQSLVYEALATGQRSSPFGDHPDGYLGYSRDGRMYAILVAEDRPKSDAVLLTDEEKVKPLESMSAYAGTYTADGEKVVHHVDTSWNGSWTGTDQDSTDWMVIS
;
A
#
# COMPACT_ATOMS: atom_id res chain seq x y z
N MET A 1 -21.46 16.21 -4.24
CA MET A 1 -21.03 16.86 -2.98
C MET A 1 -19.54 17.13 -3.11
N LYS A 2 -19.16 18.41 -3.22
CA LYS A 2 -17.79 18.97 -3.38
C LYS A 2 -17.70 20.21 -2.49
N VAL A 3 -16.57 20.41 -1.77
CA VAL A 3 -15.98 21.70 -1.32
C VAL A 3 -14.49 21.36 -0.97
N ALA A 4 -13.41 21.82 -1.64
CA ALA A 4 -12.69 23.14 -1.71
C ALA A 4 -12.05 23.57 -0.35
N ASP A 5 -10.82 24.07 -0.15
CA ASP A 5 -9.81 24.82 -0.95
C ASP A 5 -8.37 24.67 -0.37
N VAL A 6 -7.32 24.59 -1.22
CA VAL A 6 -5.96 25.13 -0.97
C VAL A 6 -5.32 25.55 -2.31
N THR A 7 -5.30 26.85 -2.58
CA THR A 7 -4.44 27.58 -3.55
C THR A 7 -3.07 27.87 -2.88
N GLN A 8 -1.86 27.88 -3.47
CA GLN A 8 -1.42 28.20 -4.83
C GLN A 8 0.09 27.87 -5.04
N ASN A 9 0.45 27.43 -6.27
CA ASN A 9 1.76 27.52 -7.00
C ASN A 9 3.02 26.80 -6.48
N SER A 10 3.95 26.29 -7.29
CA SER A 10 4.03 25.90 -8.70
C SER A 10 5.45 25.35 -8.90
N LEU A 11 5.61 24.10 -9.35
CA LEU A 11 6.64 23.75 -10.32
C LEU A 11 6.01 22.72 -11.25
N ASP A 12 5.68 23.21 -12.45
CA ASP A 12 5.07 22.47 -13.53
C ASP A 12 5.97 21.32 -13.99
N VAL A 13 5.69 20.12 -13.49
CA VAL A 13 5.92 18.91 -14.29
C VAL A 13 4.55 18.55 -14.86
N PRO A 14 4.38 18.48 -16.20
CA PRO A 14 3.10 18.08 -16.78
C PRO A 14 2.72 16.70 -16.26
N LYS A 15 1.74 16.64 -15.34
CA LYS A 15 1.13 15.42 -14.79
C LYS A 15 0.63 14.46 -15.89
N ALA A 16 0.43 14.99 -17.10
CA ALA A 16 0.03 14.27 -18.30
C ALA A 16 1.14 13.42 -18.96
N ALA A 17 2.42 13.63 -18.63
CA ALA A 17 3.53 12.93 -19.27
C ALA A 17 3.79 11.49 -18.73
N LEU A 18 3.15 11.09 -17.63
CA LEU A 18 3.35 9.77 -17.00
C LEU A 18 2.36 8.67 -17.46
N ALA A 19 1.40 9.01 -18.35
CA ALA A 19 0.19 8.20 -18.54
C ALA A 19 0.12 7.35 -19.82
N ALA A 20 1.19 7.25 -20.61
CA ALA A 20 1.24 6.33 -21.75
C ALA A 20 2.55 5.53 -21.72
N GLN A 21 2.46 4.24 -21.33
CA GLN A 21 3.54 3.27 -21.09
C GLN A 21 4.12 3.21 -19.67
N ASN A 22 3.35 3.46 -18.62
CA ASN A 22 3.77 3.04 -17.28
C ASN A 22 3.42 1.54 -17.06
N PRO A 23 4.41 0.62 -17.05
CA PRO A 23 4.16 -0.83 -17.05
C PRO A 23 3.50 -1.33 -15.75
N ILE A 24 3.52 -0.55 -14.67
CA ILE A 24 2.98 -0.97 -13.39
C ILE A 24 1.47 -0.70 -13.26
N LEU A 25 0.86 0.00 -14.22
CA LEU A 25 -0.57 0.30 -14.19
C LEU A 25 -1.40 -0.99 -14.18
N GLY A 26 -2.33 -1.09 -13.25
CA GLY A 26 -3.21 -2.23 -13.11
C GLY A 26 -3.43 -2.64 -11.66
N THR A 27 -4.06 -3.80 -11.51
CA THR A 27 -4.25 -4.47 -10.23
C THR A 27 -3.34 -5.68 -10.18
N TRP A 28 -2.61 -5.78 -9.09
CA TRP A 28 -1.61 -6.81 -8.84
C TRP A 28 -2.05 -7.67 -7.66
N LYS A 29 -1.79 -8.97 -7.76
CA LYS A 29 -2.04 -9.91 -6.67
C LYS A 29 -0.79 -10.02 -5.79
N LEU A 30 -0.97 -9.94 -4.47
CA LEU A 30 0.11 -10.22 -3.53
C LEU A 30 0.50 -11.70 -3.63
N GLN A 31 1.79 -11.98 -3.79
CA GLN A 31 2.34 -13.35 -3.70
C GLN A 31 3.10 -13.57 -2.40
N SER A 32 3.94 -12.62 -2.00
CA SER A 32 4.68 -12.67 -0.75
C SER A 32 5.02 -11.27 -0.24
N LEU A 33 5.21 -11.17 1.07
CA LEU A 33 5.62 -9.94 1.76
C LEU A 33 6.81 -10.29 2.67
N VAL A 34 7.96 -9.67 2.41
CA VAL A 34 9.20 -9.87 3.17
C VAL A 34 9.62 -8.54 3.77
N TYR A 35 9.71 -8.49 5.10
CA TYR A 35 10.29 -7.35 5.79
C TYR A 35 11.77 -7.60 6.04
N GLU A 36 12.63 -6.67 5.61
CA GLU A 36 14.05 -6.69 5.94
C GLU A 36 14.38 -5.53 6.89
N ALA A 37 14.88 -5.86 8.07
CA ALA A 37 15.32 -4.86 9.04
C ALA A 37 16.65 -4.26 8.58
N LEU A 38 16.64 -3.00 8.10
CA LEU A 38 17.82 -2.31 7.55
C LEU A 38 19.05 -2.33 8.49
N ALA A 39 18.84 -2.33 9.81
CA ALA A 39 19.93 -2.33 10.78
C ALA A 39 20.65 -3.68 10.92
N THR A 40 19.96 -4.79 10.65
CA THR A 40 20.47 -6.15 10.91
C THR A 40 20.50 -7.04 9.66
N GLY A 41 19.84 -6.63 8.57
CA GLY A 41 19.59 -7.47 7.40
C GLY A 41 18.66 -8.66 7.67
N GLN A 42 18.05 -8.73 8.86
CA GLN A 42 17.17 -9.83 9.20
C GLN A 42 15.89 -9.75 8.39
N ARG A 43 15.57 -10.83 7.69
CA ARG A 43 14.34 -11.00 6.93
C ARG A 43 13.28 -11.73 7.74
N SER A 44 12.03 -11.29 7.62
CA SER A 44 10.85 -11.96 8.16
C SER A 44 9.69 -11.90 7.17
N SER A 45 8.78 -12.87 7.28
CA SER A 45 7.51 -12.89 6.54
C SER A 45 6.38 -12.53 7.50
N PRO A 46 6.09 -11.25 7.74
CA PRO A 46 5.14 -10.85 8.79
C PRO A 46 3.72 -11.40 8.55
N PHE A 47 3.38 -11.73 7.30
CA PHE A 47 2.05 -12.21 6.88
C PHE A 47 2.02 -13.69 6.49
N GLY A 48 3.08 -14.43 6.82
CA GLY A 48 3.21 -15.84 6.48
C GLY A 48 3.68 -16.09 5.05
N ASP A 49 3.66 -17.37 4.64
CA ASP A 49 4.21 -17.81 3.36
C ASP A 49 3.20 -17.64 2.20
N HIS A 50 1.90 -17.61 2.51
CA HIS A 50 0.82 -17.46 1.53
C HIS A 50 -0.13 -16.30 1.87
N PRO A 51 0.38 -15.06 1.97
CA PRO A 51 -0.46 -13.91 2.27
C PRO A 51 -1.45 -13.64 1.13
N ASP A 52 -2.52 -12.93 1.46
CA ASP A 52 -3.54 -12.54 0.49
C ASP A 52 -3.60 -11.01 0.39
N GLY A 53 -4.07 -10.47 -0.73
CA GLY A 53 -4.17 -9.04 -0.92
C GLY A 53 -4.01 -8.59 -2.36
N TYR A 54 -4.16 -7.28 -2.53
CA TYR A 54 -4.05 -6.60 -3.80
C TYR A 54 -3.35 -5.25 -3.65
N LEU A 55 -2.65 -4.89 -4.72
CA LEU A 55 -2.08 -3.56 -4.92
C LEU A 55 -2.61 -3.01 -6.24
N GLY A 56 -3.09 -1.77 -6.27
CA GLY A 56 -3.59 -1.14 -7.48
C GLY A 56 -2.81 0.13 -7.80
N TYR A 57 -2.41 0.30 -9.06
CA TYR A 57 -1.86 1.54 -9.61
C TYR A 57 -2.78 2.07 -10.71
N SER A 58 -3.23 3.31 -10.54
CA SER A 58 -4.19 3.95 -11.43
C SER A 58 -3.56 5.10 -12.23
N ARG A 59 -4.13 5.37 -13.42
CA ARG A 59 -3.65 6.40 -14.37
C ARG A 59 -3.72 7.83 -13.82
N ASP A 60 -4.52 8.07 -12.79
CA ASP A 60 -4.61 9.35 -12.09
C ASP A 60 -3.47 9.59 -11.09
N GLY A 61 -2.50 8.66 -11.02
CA GLY A 61 -1.34 8.72 -10.14
C GLY A 61 -1.64 8.25 -8.72
N ARG A 62 -2.76 7.54 -8.52
CA ARG A 62 -3.16 6.97 -7.22
C ARG A 62 -2.76 5.50 -7.11
N MET A 63 -2.50 5.10 -5.88
CA MET A 63 -2.30 3.71 -5.50
C MET A 63 -3.10 3.34 -4.25
N TYR A 64 -3.48 2.07 -4.14
CA TYR A 64 -4.00 1.46 -2.90
C TYR A 64 -3.40 0.07 -2.67
N ALA A 65 -3.13 -0.27 -1.43
CA ALA A 65 -2.66 -1.57 -0.98
C ALA A 65 -3.61 -2.11 0.09
N ILE A 66 -4.04 -3.36 -0.05
CA ILE A 66 -4.75 -4.10 0.99
C ILE A 66 -4.11 -5.47 1.06
N LEU A 67 -3.41 -5.74 2.15
CA LEU A 67 -2.59 -6.92 2.37
C LEU A 67 -3.06 -7.59 3.67
N VAL A 68 -3.16 -8.91 3.69
CA VAL A 68 -3.66 -9.67 4.84
C VAL A 68 -2.82 -10.93 5.05
N ALA A 69 -2.60 -11.29 6.30
CA ALA A 69 -1.89 -12.51 6.67
C ALA A 69 -2.67 -13.77 6.32
N GLU A 70 -1.94 -14.85 6.00
CA GLU A 70 -2.53 -16.16 5.66
C GLU A 70 -3.39 -16.75 6.79
N ASP A 71 -3.03 -16.46 8.04
CA ASP A 71 -3.67 -16.93 9.26
C ASP A 71 -4.71 -15.93 9.81
N ARG A 72 -5.13 -14.95 8.99
CA ARG A 72 -6.10 -13.93 9.39
C ARG A 72 -7.37 -14.57 9.99
N PRO A 73 -7.73 -14.24 11.25
CA PRO A 73 -8.93 -14.78 11.88
C PRO A 73 -10.18 -14.44 11.08
N LYS A 74 -11.00 -15.46 10.84
CA LYS A 74 -12.34 -15.31 10.26
C LYS A 74 -13.37 -15.27 11.39
N SER A 75 -14.37 -14.41 11.23
CA SER A 75 -15.53 -14.37 12.12
C SER A 75 -16.78 -14.45 11.28
N ASP A 76 -17.74 -15.27 11.71
CA ASP A 76 -19.07 -15.34 11.12
C ASP A 76 -20.00 -14.25 11.69
N ALA A 77 -19.52 -13.46 12.66
CA ALA A 77 -20.28 -12.37 13.25
C ALA A 77 -20.36 -11.17 12.30
N VAL A 78 -21.59 -10.69 12.07
CA VAL A 78 -21.84 -9.48 11.26
C VAL A 78 -21.31 -8.22 11.95
N LEU A 79 -21.29 -8.22 13.29
CA LEU A 79 -20.74 -7.14 14.11
C LEU A 79 -19.70 -7.75 15.06
N LEU A 80 -18.45 -7.33 14.89
CA LEU A 80 -17.37 -7.72 15.79
C LEU A 80 -17.44 -6.89 17.08
N THR A 81 -17.18 -7.53 18.23
CA THR A 81 -16.85 -6.79 19.46
C THR A 81 -15.51 -6.06 19.30
N ASP A 82 -15.19 -5.14 20.21
CA ASP A 82 -13.91 -4.43 20.13
C ASP A 82 -12.72 -5.39 20.32
N GLU A 83 -12.86 -6.40 21.17
CA GLU A 83 -11.86 -7.46 21.35
C GLU A 83 -11.67 -8.30 20.09
N GLU A 84 -12.75 -8.59 19.36
CA GLU A 84 -12.73 -9.37 18.12
C GLU A 84 -12.13 -8.58 16.94
N LYS A 85 -12.05 -7.25 17.01
CA LYS A 85 -11.45 -6.40 15.95
C LYS A 85 -9.93 -6.35 16.00
N VAL A 86 -9.31 -6.58 17.16
CA VAL A 86 -7.87 -6.39 17.35
C VAL A 86 -7.06 -7.32 16.44
N LYS A 87 -7.27 -8.63 16.52
CA LYS A 87 -6.48 -9.59 15.74
C LYS A 87 -6.67 -9.46 14.23
N PRO A 88 -7.89 -9.26 13.69
CA PRO A 88 -8.08 -8.97 12.28
C PRO A 88 -7.45 -7.66 11.79
N LEU A 89 -7.25 -6.68 12.68
CA LEU A 89 -6.57 -5.42 12.36
C LEU A 89 -5.04 -5.60 12.39
N GLU A 90 -4.49 -6.34 13.36
CA GLU A 90 -3.05 -6.65 13.46
C GLU A 90 -2.55 -7.53 12.31
N SER A 91 -3.41 -8.40 11.77
CA SER A 91 -3.12 -9.31 10.66
C SER A 91 -3.35 -8.70 9.28
N MET A 92 -3.42 -7.36 9.16
CA MET A 92 -3.58 -6.69 7.89
C MET A 92 -2.75 -5.41 7.76
N SER A 93 -2.54 -4.98 6.53
CA SER A 93 -2.04 -3.64 6.21
C SER A 93 -2.86 -3.06 5.08
N ALA A 94 -3.41 -1.87 5.31
CA ALA A 94 -4.20 -1.16 4.31
C ALA A 94 -3.79 0.30 4.23
N TYR A 95 -3.36 0.75 3.05
CA TYR A 95 -2.93 2.14 2.84
C TYR A 95 -3.16 2.59 1.41
N ALA A 96 -3.19 3.91 1.21
CA ALA A 96 -3.38 4.56 -0.07
C ALA A 96 -2.56 5.84 -0.15
N GLY A 97 -2.33 6.28 -1.39
CA GLY A 97 -1.51 7.45 -1.64
C GLY A 97 -1.33 7.74 -3.12
N THR A 98 -0.30 8.53 -3.42
CA THR A 98 0.23 8.65 -4.78
C THR A 98 1.48 7.79 -4.93
N TYR A 99 2.00 7.67 -6.14
CA TYR A 99 3.22 6.91 -6.38
C TYR A 99 4.13 7.61 -7.39
N THR A 100 5.42 7.34 -7.27
CA THR A 100 6.42 7.61 -8.31
C THR A 100 7.07 6.30 -8.73
N ALA A 101 7.38 6.19 -10.01
CA ALA A 101 8.00 5.00 -10.58
C ALA A 101 9.04 5.40 -11.63
N ASP A 102 10.24 4.85 -11.54
CA ASP A 102 11.37 5.13 -12.45
C ASP A 102 11.83 3.91 -13.25
N GLY A 103 11.06 2.82 -13.23
CA GLY A 103 11.32 1.58 -13.96
C GLY A 103 12.10 0.53 -13.17
N GLU A 104 12.89 0.95 -12.18
CA GLU A 104 13.59 0.07 -11.24
C GLU A 104 12.94 0.12 -9.85
N LYS A 105 12.46 1.31 -9.48
CA LYS A 105 11.92 1.61 -8.18
C LYS A 105 10.48 2.10 -8.26
N VAL A 106 9.67 1.71 -7.28
CA VAL A 106 8.36 2.31 -7.01
C VAL A 106 8.31 2.80 -5.57
N VAL A 107 8.01 4.10 -5.41
CA VAL A 107 7.84 4.76 -4.12
C VAL A 107 6.38 5.13 -3.93
N HIS A 108 5.80 4.72 -2.80
CA HIS A 108 4.46 5.07 -2.37
C HIS A 108 4.51 6.29 -1.45
N HIS A 109 3.82 7.37 -1.83
CA HIS A 109 3.66 8.56 -1.00
C HIS A 109 2.35 8.43 -0.24
N VAL A 110 2.42 7.90 0.99
CA VAL A 110 1.24 7.49 1.75
C VAL A 110 0.49 8.71 2.29
N ASP A 111 -0.78 8.87 1.92
CA ASP A 111 -1.65 9.94 2.46
C ASP A 111 -2.77 9.41 3.36
N THR A 112 -3.04 8.10 3.32
CA THR A 112 -4.05 7.43 4.13
C THR A 112 -3.57 6.04 4.53
N SER A 113 -3.63 5.68 5.81
CA SER A 113 -3.17 4.38 6.30
C SER A 113 -3.99 3.91 7.51
N TRP A 114 -4.15 2.59 7.63
CA TRP A 114 -4.66 1.92 8.83
C TRP A 114 -3.79 2.20 10.06
N ASN A 115 -2.48 2.37 9.86
CA ASN A 115 -1.53 2.77 10.87
C ASN A 115 -1.21 4.26 10.69
N GLY A 116 -1.72 5.09 11.61
CA GLY A 116 -1.60 6.55 11.53
C GLY A 116 -0.16 7.07 11.46
N SER A 117 0.84 6.31 11.91
CA SER A 117 2.25 6.72 11.82
C SER A 117 2.82 6.68 10.41
N TRP A 118 2.16 6.00 9.47
CA TRP A 118 2.59 5.91 8.07
C TRP A 118 2.05 7.05 7.21
N THR A 119 1.01 7.73 7.68
CA THR A 119 0.43 8.86 6.96
C THR A 119 1.45 9.99 6.83
N GLY A 120 1.69 10.43 5.60
CA GLY A 120 2.70 11.45 5.28
C GLY A 120 4.13 10.91 5.14
N THR A 121 4.31 9.58 5.08
CA THR A 121 5.62 8.95 4.87
C THR A 121 5.76 8.38 3.47
N ASP A 122 6.99 8.26 3.01
CA ASP A 122 7.33 7.56 1.78
C ASP A 122 7.69 6.10 2.12
N GLN A 123 7.06 5.17 1.41
CA GLN A 123 7.35 3.75 1.49
C GLN A 123 7.92 3.30 0.16
N ASP A 124 9.19 2.92 0.17
CA ASP A 124 9.74 2.17 -0.94
C ASP A 124 9.02 0.81 -0.98
N SER A 125 8.62 0.35 -2.17
CA SER A 125 7.88 -0.91 -2.31
C SER A 125 8.67 -2.02 -3.03
N THR A 126 9.76 -1.65 -3.71
CA THR A 126 10.58 -2.55 -4.53
C THR A 126 11.28 -3.66 -3.74
N ASP A 127 11.68 -3.44 -2.49
CA ASP A 127 12.53 -4.39 -1.77
C ASP A 127 11.74 -5.43 -0.93
N TRP A 128 10.42 -5.25 -0.74
CA TRP A 128 9.66 -5.98 0.29
C TRP A 128 8.46 -6.75 -0.24
N MET A 129 7.99 -6.48 -1.47
CA MET A 129 6.73 -7.01 -1.95
C MET A 129 6.86 -7.65 -3.34
N VAL A 130 6.53 -8.94 -3.43
CA VAL A 130 6.44 -9.66 -4.70
C VAL A 130 4.99 -9.70 -5.13
N ILE A 131 4.74 -9.17 -6.33
CA ILE A 131 3.41 -9.04 -6.91
C ILE A 131 3.40 -9.61 -8.33
N SER A 132 2.25 -10.16 -8.76
CA SER A 132 2.04 -10.69 -10.12
C SER A 132 0.78 -10.16 -10.78
#